data_AF-A0A090KGZ9-F1
#
_entry.id   AF-A0A090KGZ9-F1
#
_cell.length_a   1.000
_cell.length_b   1.000
_cell.length_c   1.000
_cell.angle_alpha   90.00
_cell.angle_beta   90.00
_cell.angle_gamma   90.00
#
_symmetry.space_group_name_H-M   'P 1'
#
loop_
_entity.id
_entity.type
_entity.pdbx_description
1 polymer ?
#
loop_
_entity_poly.entity_id
_entity_poly.type
_entity_poly.pdbx_seq_one_letter_code
_entity_poly.pdbx_strand_id
1 'polypeptide(L)'
;MAVTVDEMLKMSQAQLDDLFTQSPAGEIPKGEAKGTAIVAPGTTYTQDIANFINHFAWQGKVFDPAKGVLRNKILPFGLNAIIAKVYKGPSWLDNKECIVLDYSETSLLAHWIRDEIREVAPRVYLGKVYLGKKRLIDFSLEFPAAA
;
A
#
# COMPACT_ATOMS: atom_id res chain seq x y z
N MET A 1 9.30 -15.73 13.44
CA MET A 1 10.11 -15.28 12.29
C MET A 1 9.41 -14.06 11.71
N ALA A 2 10.14 -12.97 11.48
CA ALA A 2 9.54 -11.76 10.90
C ALA A 2 9.35 -12.00 9.40
N VAL A 3 8.14 -11.71 8.88
CA VAL A 3 7.85 -11.87 7.46
C VAL A 3 8.62 -10.82 6.66
N THR A 4 9.37 -11.26 5.66
CA THR A 4 10.16 -10.41 4.76
C THR A 4 9.46 -10.17 3.43
N VAL A 5 9.86 -9.11 2.70
CA VAL A 5 9.30 -8.82 1.37
C VAL A 5 9.57 -9.95 0.38
N ASP A 6 10.76 -10.55 0.42
CA ASP A 6 11.13 -11.67 -0.46
C ASP A 6 10.29 -12.92 -0.21
N GLU A 7 9.85 -13.15 1.03
CA GLU A 7 8.90 -14.22 1.34
C GLU A 7 7.51 -13.90 0.80
N MET A 8 7.04 -12.67 0.98
CA MET A 8 5.73 -12.24 0.45
C MET A 8 5.66 -12.33 -1.08
N LEU A 9 6.75 -12.05 -1.79
CA LEU A 9 6.83 -12.20 -3.26
C LEU A 9 6.66 -13.65 -3.73
N LYS A 10 6.90 -14.63 -2.87
CA LYS A 10 6.75 -16.07 -3.18
C LYS A 10 5.40 -16.62 -2.72
N MET A 11 4.61 -15.84 -1.98
CA MET A 11 3.31 -16.25 -1.47
C MET A 11 2.26 -16.19 -2.59
N SER A 12 1.31 -17.12 -2.53
CA SER A 12 0.08 -17.03 -3.31
C SER A 12 -0.82 -15.91 -2.76
N GLN A 13 -1.79 -15.50 -3.57
CA GLN A 13 -2.77 -14.48 -3.17
C GLN A 13 -3.50 -14.86 -1.86
N ALA A 14 -3.88 -16.12 -1.70
CA ALA A 14 -4.56 -16.60 -0.49
C ALA A 14 -3.66 -16.48 0.75
N GLN A 15 -2.37 -16.79 0.62
CA GLN A 15 -1.42 -16.64 1.73
C GLN A 15 -1.21 -15.17 2.11
N LEU A 16 -1.19 -14.26 1.13
CA LEU A 16 -1.13 -12.81 1.39
C LEU A 16 -2.41 -12.29 2.05
N ASP A 17 -3.57 -12.81 1.67
CA ASP A 17 -4.85 -12.45 2.29
C ASP A 17 -4.94 -12.96 3.73
N ASP A 18 -4.50 -14.18 4.00
CA ASP A 18 -4.43 -14.76 5.34
C ASP A 18 -3.44 -13.98 6.22
N LEU A 19 -2.25 -13.68 5.71
CA LEU A 19 -1.24 -12.89 6.41
C LEU A 19 -1.80 -11.51 6.79
N PHE A 20 -2.45 -10.83 5.84
CA PHE A 20 -3.09 -9.54 6.10
C PHE A 20 -4.19 -9.64 7.17
N THR A 21 -5.04 -10.67 7.08
CA THR A 21 -6.17 -10.91 8.00
C THR A 21 -5.71 -11.20 9.43
N GLN A 22 -4.56 -11.86 9.58
CA GLN A 22 -3.97 -12.21 10.88
C GLN A 22 -3.15 -11.06 11.49
N SER A 23 -2.77 -10.07 10.69
CA SER A 23 -1.93 -8.96 11.12
C SER A 23 -2.75 -7.84 11.77
N PRO A 24 -2.19 -7.12 12.75
CA PRO A 24 -2.82 -5.93 13.30
C PRO A 24 -2.71 -4.74 12.33
N ALA A 25 -3.55 -3.71 12.54
CA ALA A 25 -3.39 -2.43 11.82
C ALA A 25 -2.00 -1.82 12.03
N GLY A 26 -1.46 -1.96 13.25
CA GLY A 26 -0.23 -1.31 13.67
C GLY A 26 -0.41 0.19 13.91
N GLU A 27 0.71 0.89 14.07
CA GLU A 27 0.73 2.34 14.15
C GLU A 27 0.82 2.96 12.75
N ILE A 28 0.29 4.19 12.60
CA ILE A 28 0.46 4.93 11.35
C ILE A 28 1.95 5.23 11.19
N PRO A 29 2.60 4.70 10.13
CA PRO A 29 4.04 4.83 10.02
C PRO A 29 4.43 6.28 9.72
N LYS A 30 5.70 6.60 9.96
CA LYS A 30 6.27 7.94 9.78
C LYS A 30 7.53 7.87 8.92
N GLY A 31 7.65 8.81 7.98
CA GLY A 31 8.85 8.98 7.17
C GLY A 31 8.75 8.28 5.81
N GLU A 32 9.91 8.08 5.19
CA GLU A 32 10.01 7.53 3.84
C GLU A 32 10.00 6.00 3.86
N ALA A 33 9.06 5.41 3.12
CA ALA A 33 8.91 3.98 2.94
C ALA A 33 9.45 3.57 1.57
N LYS A 34 10.16 2.44 1.53
CA LYS A 34 10.46 1.71 0.31
C LYS A 34 9.26 0.83 -0.05
N GLY A 35 8.61 1.15 -1.17
CA GLY A 35 7.47 0.37 -1.67
C GLY A 35 7.90 -0.72 -2.64
N THR A 36 7.32 -1.91 -2.51
CA THR A 36 7.52 -3.01 -3.45
C THR A 36 6.18 -3.55 -3.94
N ALA A 37 6.02 -3.62 -5.26
CA ALA A 37 4.87 -4.26 -5.91
C ALA A 37 4.87 -5.77 -5.64
N ILE A 38 3.73 -6.33 -5.20
CA ILE A 38 3.58 -7.78 -5.06
C ILE A 38 2.47 -8.23 -6.02
N VAL A 39 2.88 -8.79 -7.16
CA VAL A 39 1.98 -9.39 -8.14
C VAL A 39 1.98 -10.89 -7.90
N ALA A 40 0.96 -11.38 -7.18
CA ALA A 40 0.87 -12.78 -6.80
C ALA A 40 0.78 -13.70 -8.05
N PRO A 41 1.46 -14.86 -8.06
CA PRO A 41 1.37 -15.81 -9.15
C PRO A 41 -0.09 -16.21 -9.43
N GLY A 42 -0.55 -16.05 -10.67
CA GLY A 42 -1.94 -16.31 -11.08
C GLY A 42 -2.86 -15.09 -11.12
N THR A 43 -2.39 -13.91 -10.68
CA THR A 43 -3.08 -12.65 -11.04
C THR A 43 -2.79 -12.32 -12.50
N THR A 44 -3.85 -12.09 -13.29
CA THR A 44 -3.70 -11.65 -14.67
C THR A 44 -3.01 -10.30 -14.66
N TYR A 45 -1.78 -10.23 -15.18
CA TYR A 45 -1.08 -8.97 -15.39
C TYR A 45 -1.85 -8.15 -16.43
N THR A 46 -2.80 -7.33 -15.97
CA THR A 46 -3.65 -6.52 -16.85
C THR A 46 -3.00 -5.18 -17.15
N GLN A 47 -3.48 -4.54 -18.21
CA GLN A 47 -3.07 -3.18 -18.56
C GLN A 47 -3.34 -2.18 -17.41
N ASP A 48 -4.35 -2.43 -16.57
CA ASP A 48 -4.63 -1.63 -15.37
C ASP A 48 -3.51 -1.74 -14.34
N ILE A 49 -2.96 -2.94 -14.12
CA ILE A 49 -1.82 -3.15 -13.22
C ILE A 49 -0.58 -2.45 -13.77
N ALA A 50 -0.31 -2.62 -15.07
CA ALA A 50 0.83 -1.97 -15.72
C ALA A 50 0.72 -0.44 -15.66
N ASN A 51 -0.47 0.11 -15.94
CA ASN A 51 -0.74 1.54 -15.83
C ASN A 51 -0.61 2.01 -14.39
N PHE A 52 -1.06 1.22 -13.42
CA PHE A 52 -0.93 1.55 -12.00
C PHE A 52 0.55 1.61 -11.58
N ILE A 53 1.34 0.58 -11.91
CA ILE A 53 2.77 0.54 -11.59
C ILE A 53 3.52 1.68 -12.30
N ASN A 54 3.21 1.98 -13.56
CA ASN A 54 3.87 3.05 -14.30
C ASN A 54 3.45 4.47 -13.85
N HIS A 55 2.17 4.68 -13.56
CA HIS A 55 1.62 5.99 -13.20
C HIS A 55 1.86 6.33 -11.72
N PHE A 56 1.76 5.33 -10.85
CA PHE A 56 1.99 5.47 -9.42
C PHE A 56 3.38 5.00 -8.98
N ALA A 57 4.29 4.82 -9.96
CA ALA A 57 5.68 4.35 -9.81
C ALA A 57 6.18 4.53 -8.38
N TRP A 58 6.30 3.41 -7.68
CA TRP A 58 6.63 3.25 -6.26
C TRP A 58 8.06 3.74 -5.94
N GLN A 59 8.40 4.99 -6.27
CA GLN A 59 9.71 5.58 -6.02
C GLN A 59 9.88 6.11 -4.60
N GLY A 60 8.85 5.97 -3.75
CA GLY A 60 8.91 6.29 -2.33
C GLY A 60 7.61 6.90 -1.84
N LYS A 61 7.06 6.33 -0.75
CA LYS A 61 5.88 6.86 -0.06
C LYS A 61 6.33 7.56 1.22
N VAL A 62 6.06 8.85 1.37
CA VAL A 62 6.40 9.62 2.57
C VAL A 62 5.15 9.80 3.42
N PHE A 63 5.17 9.24 4.64
CA PHE A 63 4.08 9.35 5.59
C PHE A 63 4.33 10.48 6.58
N ASP A 64 3.35 11.38 6.70
CA ASP A 64 3.31 12.45 7.70
C ASP A 64 2.12 12.23 8.64
N PRO A 65 2.32 11.52 9.77
CA PRO A 65 1.23 11.26 10.72
C PRO A 65 0.74 12.53 11.43
N ALA A 66 1.55 13.59 11.52
CA ALA A 66 1.14 14.84 12.16
C ALA A 66 0.08 15.57 11.32
N LYS A 67 0.11 15.37 10.00
CA LYS A 67 -0.88 15.92 9.07
C LYS A 67 -1.91 14.88 8.62
N GLY A 68 -1.74 13.61 8.99
CA GLY A 68 -2.58 12.51 8.54
C GLY A 68 -2.54 12.32 7.02
N VAL A 69 -1.39 12.55 6.39
CA VAL A 69 -1.25 12.47 4.94
C VAL A 69 -0.07 11.62 4.50
N LEU A 70 -0.27 10.95 3.37
CA LEU A 70 0.73 10.23 2.60
C LEU A 70 1.08 11.04 1.36
N ARG A 71 2.36 11.16 1.02
CA ARG A 71 2.80 11.73 -0.25
C ARG A 71 3.49 10.65 -1.09
N ASN A 72 2.93 10.30 -2.24
CA ASN A 72 3.60 9.43 -3.20
C ASN A 72 4.52 10.26 -4.10
N LYS A 73 5.81 9.92 -4.16
CA LYS A 73 6.76 10.54 -5.10
C LYS A 73 6.65 9.81 -6.45
N ILE A 74 6.01 10.44 -7.44
CA ILE A 74 5.95 9.94 -8.82
C ILE A 74 6.71 10.91 -9.73
N LEU A 75 7.89 10.55 -10.25
CA LEU A 75 8.62 11.43 -11.16
C LEU A 75 9.31 10.68 -12.31
N PRO A 76 9.10 11.18 -13.55
CA PRO A 76 10.23 11.52 -14.39
C PRO A 76 10.29 13.02 -14.79
N PHE A 77 9.22 13.81 -14.61
CA PHE A 77 9.21 15.26 -14.92
C PHE A 77 8.23 16.03 -14.01
N GLY A 78 8.73 16.75 -13.01
CA GLY A 78 8.04 17.84 -12.30
C GLY A 78 6.85 17.52 -11.36
N LEU A 79 7.13 17.50 -10.05
CA LEU A 79 6.31 18.06 -8.95
C LEU A 79 4.87 17.58 -8.66
N ASN A 80 4.42 16.38 -9.05
CA ASN A 80 3.10 15.89 -8.60
C ASN A 80 3.20 14.90 -7.42
N ALA A 81 3.27 15.42 -6.19
CA ALA A 81 3.12 14.58 -5.00
C ALA A 81 1.63 14.23 -4.81
N ILE A 82 1.26 12.96 -4.99
CA ILE A 82 -0.11 12.52 -4.73
C ILE A 82 -0.33 12.43 -3.22
N ILE A 83 -1.22 13.27 -2.67
CA ILE A 83 -1.55 13.38 -1.25
C ILE A 83 -2.75 12.47 -0.89
N ALA A 84 -2.52 11.33 -0.24
CA ALA A 84 -3.59 10.51 0.32
C ALA A 84 -3.88 10.92 1.78
N LYS A 85 -5.13 10.83 2.20
CA LYS A 85 -5.50 10.86 3.63
C LYS A 85 -5.16 9.52 4.27
N VAL A 86 -4.64 9.57 5.48
CA VAL A 86 -4.24 8.38 6.24
C VAL A 86 -5.03 8.33 7.54
N TYR A 87 -5.80 7.26 7.73
CA TYR A 87 -6.61 7.06 8.92
C TYR A 87 -6.81 5.57 9.22
N LYS A 88 -7.18 5.21 10.45
CA LYS A 88 -7.58 3.84 10.79
C LYS A 88 -9.05 3.62 10.47
N GLY A 89 -9.39 2.51 9.84
CA GLY A 89 -10.77 2.17 9.46
C GLY A 89 -10.95 0.68 9.17
N PRO A 90 -12.19 0.21 8.98
CA PRO A 90 -12.46 -1.18 8.65
C PRO A 90 -11.94 -1.52 7.25
N SER A 91 -11.25 -2.65 7.13
CA SER A 91 -10.78 -3.20 5.86
C SER A 91 -11.94 -3.73 5.03
N TRP A 92 -11.87 -3.57 3.71
CA TRP A 92 -12.81 -4.19 2.79
C TRP A 92 -12.64 -5.70 2.63
N LEU A 93 -11.50 -6.26 3.05
CA LEU A 93 -11.24 -7.69 2.98
C LEU A 93 -11.94 -8.46 4.11
N ASP A 94 -11.74 -8.04 5.36
CA ASP A 94 -12.13 -8.81 6.54
C ASP A 94 -12.91 -8.00 7.59
N ASN A 95 -13.22 -6.74 7.29
CA ASN A 95 -13.92 -5.80 8.18
C ASN A 95 -13.19 -5.54 9.52
N LYS A 96 -11.92 -5.91 9.66
CA LYS A 96 -11.09 -5.57 10.83
C LYS A 96 -10.34 -4.27 10.60
N GLU A 97 -9.82 -3.68 11.68
CA GLU A 97 -9.08 -2.42 11.62
C GLU A 97 -7.84 -2.54 10.70
N CYS A 98 -7.65 -1.55 9.83
CA CYS A 98 -6.49 -1.35 8.98
C CYS A 98 -6.19 0.14 8.86
N ILE A 99 -5.00 0.47 8.37
CA ILE A 99 -4.68 1.85 8.00
C ILE A 99 -5.10 2.04 6.54
N VAL A 100 -6.02 2.96 6.31
CA VAL A 100 -6.53 3.32 4.99
C VAL A 100 -5.72 4.48 4.43
N LEU A 101 -5.26 4.34 3.18
CA LEU A 101 -4.67 5.42 2.38
C LEU A 101 -5.69 5.78 1.30
N ASP A 102 -6.35 6.91 1.51
CA ASP A 102 -7.48 7.36 0.70
C ASP A 102 -7.03 8.47 -0.25
N TYR A 103 -7.02 8.16 -1.55
CA TYR A 103 -6.62 9.09 -2.61
C TYR A 103 -7.81 9.80 -3.25
N SER A 104 -9.02 9.66 -2.66
CA SER A 104 -10.25 10.19 -3.23
C SER A 104 -10.21 11.71 -3.47
N GLU A 105 -9.43 12.43 -2.67
CA GLU A 105 -9.39 13.90 -2.68
C GLU A 105 -8.28 14.49 -3.55
N THR A 106 -7.33 13.69 -4.04
CA THR A 106 -6.15 14.25 -4.71
C THR A 106 -6.33 14.46 -6.21
N SER A 107 -7.12 13.63 -6.89
CA SER A 107 -7.24 13.66 -8.35
C SER A 107 -8.50 12.94 -8.84
N LEU A 108 -9.12 13.46 -9.90
CA LEU A 108 -10.24 12.84 -10.62
C LEU A 108 -9.91 11.42 -11.10
N LEU A 109 -8.64 11.13 -11.41
CA LEU A 109 -8.18 9.81 -11.84
C LEU A 109 -7.91 8.86 -10.67
N ALA A 110 -7.53 9.39 -9.50
CA ALA A 110 -7.23 8.62 -8.30
C ALA A 110 -8.43 8.48 -7.36
N HIS A 111 -9.59 9.05 -7.73
CA HIS A 111 -10.77 9.09 -6.86
C HIS A 111 -11.24 7.70 -6.39
N TRP A 112 -10.95 6.70 -7.21
CA TRP A 112 -11.37 5.31 -7.01
C TRP A 112 -10.31 4.47 -6.31
N ILE A 113 -9.16 5.03 -5.97
CA ILE A 113 -8.05 4.28 -5.40
C ILE A 113 -8.11 4.35 -3.88
N ARG A 114 -8.15 3.18 -3.27
CA ARG A 114 -8.04 2.98 -1.83
C ARG A 114 -6.96 1.95 -1.58
N ASP A 115 -5.92 2.33 -0.85
CA ASP A 115 -4.98 1.35 -0.32
C ASP A 115 -5.34 1.03 1.12
N GLU A 116 -5.13 -0.21 1.52
CA GLU A 116 -5.25 -0.64 2.92
C GLU A 116 -3.94 -1.28 3.34
N ILE A 117 -3.38 -0.90 4.49
CA ILE A 117 -2.13 -1.45 5.00
C ILE A 117 -2.28 -1.98 6.43
N ARG A 118 -1.49 -3.00 6.74
CA ARG A 118 -1.34 -3.61 8.07
C ARG A 118 0.10 -3.97 8.34
N GLU A 119 0.50 -3.91 9.61
CA GLU A 119 1.85 -4.23 10.04
C GLU A 119 2.04 -5.74 10.15
N VAL A 120 2.83 -6.33 9.26
CA VAL A 120 3.10 -7.79 9.21
C VAL A 120 4.40 -8.18 9.92
N ALA A 121 5.31 -7.21 10.06
CA ALA A 121 6.54 -7.32 10.81
C ALA A 121 6.97 -5.91 11.26
N PRO A 122 7.89 -5.79 12.24
CA PRO A 122 8.31 -4.47 12.73
C PRO A 122 8.76 -3.57 11.57
N ARG A 123 8.06 -2.44 11.37
CA ARG A 123 8.33 -1.46 10.29
C ARG A 123 8.11 -2.00 8.87
N VAL A 124 7.44 -3.14 8.71
CA VAL A 124 7.07 -3.74 7.43
C VAL A 124 5.57 -3.89 7.37
N TYR A 125 4.97 -3.27 6.37
CA TYR A 125 3.54 -3.28 6.16
C TYR A 125 3.21 -4.03 4.88
N LEU A 126 2.19 -4.87 4.93
CA LEU A 126 1.55 -5.43 3.75
C LEU A 126 0.35 -4.57 3.41
N GLY A 127 0.24 -4.24 2.14
CA GLY A 127 -0.76 -3.37 1.58
C GLY A 127 -1.57 -4.03 0.47
N LYS A 128 -2.83 -3.64 0.34
CA LYS A 128 -3.76 -4.06 -0.70
C LYS A 128 -4.25 -2.84 -1.45
N VAL A 129 -4.22 -2.88 -2.77
CA VAL A 129 -4.71 -1.81 -3.64
C VAL A 129 -6.09 -2.18 -4.15
N TYR A 130 -7.05 -1.28 -3.94
CA TYR A 130 -8.39 -1.37 -4.49
C TYR A 130 -8.63 -0.24 -5.49
N LEU A 131 -9.21 -0.59 -6.63
CA LEU A 131 -9.74 0.35 -7.60
C LEU A 131 -11.27 0.17 -7.65
N GLY A 132 -12.01 1.14 -7.11
CA GLY A 132 -13.42 0.99 -6.78
C GLY A 132 -13.59 -0.13 -5.76
N LYS A 133 -14.47 -1.12 -6.02
CA LYS A 133 -14.61 -2.31 -5.14
C LYS A 133 -13.80 -3.51 -5.61
N LYS A 134 -12.93 -3.34 -6.61
CA LYS A 134 -12.14 -4.43 -7.19
C LYS A 134 -10.71 -4.37 -6.66
N ARG A 135 -10.24 -5.48 -6.11
CA ARG A 135 -8.82 -5.64 -5.73
C ARG A 135 -7.95 -5.67 -6.99
N LEU A 136 -6.87 -4.90 -6.99
CA LEU A 136 -5.94 -4.78 -8.12
C LEU A 136 -4.68 -5.61 -7.88
N ILE A 137 -3.87 -5.23 -6.88
CA ILE A 137 -2.59 -5.86 -6.52
C ILE A 137 -2.32 -5.71 -5.02
N ASP A 138 -1.35 -6.46 -4.52
CA ASP A 138 -0.77 -6.26 -3.19
C ASP A 138 0.57 -5.50 -3.29
N PHE A 139 1.05 -5.00 -2.17
CA PHE A 139 2.35 -4.35 -2.08
C PHE A 139 2.92 -4.42 -0.68
N SER A 140 4.22 -4.22 -0.52
CA SER A 140 4.83 -4.02 0.79
C SER A 140 5.39 -2.61 0.94
N LEU A 141 5.45 -2.15 2.19
CA LEU A 141 6.15 -0.95 2.60
C LEU A 141 7.16 -1.29 3.68
N GLU A 142 8.42 -1.01 3.43
CA GLU A 142 9.50 -1.15 4.40
C GLU A 142 9.99 0.23 4.83
N PHE A 143 10.00 0.49 6.13
CA PHE A 143 10.51 1.74 6.68
C PHE A 143 11.92 1.51 7.26
N PRO A 144 12.95 2.25 6.79
CA PRO A 144 14.31 2.10 7.31
C PRO A 144 14.32 2.40 8.81
N ALA A 145 15.09 1.66 9.61
CA ALA A 145 15.26 1.96 11.03
C ALA A 145 15.63 3.45 11.22
N ALA A 146 15.04 4.10 12.22
CA ALA A 146 15.48 5.45 12.57
C ALA A 146 16.96 5.38 12.95
N ALA A 147 17.80 6.14 12.26
CA ALA A 147 19.22 6.29 12.60
C ALA A 147 19.37 7.00 13.95
#